data_AF-A0A838RJA3-F1
#
_entry.id   AF-A0A838RJA3-F1
#
_cell.length_a   1.000
_cell.length_b   1.000
_cell.length_c   1.000
_cell.angle_alpha   90.00
_cell.angle_beta   90.00
_cell.angle_gamma   90.00
#
_symmetry.space_group_name_H-M   'P 1'
#
loop_
_entity.id
_entity.type
_entity.pdbx_description
1 polymer ?
#
loop_
_entity_poly.entity_id
_entity_poly.type
_entity_poly.pdbx_seq_one_letter_code
_entity_poly.pdbx_strand_id
1 'polypeptide(L)'
;MRLHEVLSSRSRLLWISLCVGLAAGCGDDDGTDPSEGTDGPANPGVPVPRQDGDPTLGREVFRFETFNNEAFFTDALRLGAGITAAGVTPLQMLELGVNVDVDALPADLLQTLTAELQA
;
A
#
# COMPACT_ATOMS: atom_id res chain seq x y z
N MET A 1 -56.52 34.56 -27.52
CA MET A 1 -55.98 34.04 -26.24
C MET A 1 -56.42 34.96 -25.10
N ARG A 2 -57.47 34.55 -24.37
CA ARG A 2 -57.94 35.19 -23.12
C ARG A 2 -57.53 34.26 -21.97
N LEU A 3 -56.66 34.69 -21.07
CA LEU A 3 -56.96 35.43 -19.83
C LEU A 3 -57.87 34.64 -18.89
N HIS A 4 -57.30 34.34 -17.72
CA HIS A 4 -57.91 34.09 -16.41
C HIS A 4 -58.93 32.95 -16.30
N GLU A 5 -58.59 31.92 -15.52
CA GLU A 5 -59.51 31.29 -14.57
C GLU A 5 -58.64 30.54 -13.55
N VAL A 6 -58.41 31.14 -12.38
CA VAL A 6 -59.23 30.93 -11.18
C VAL A 6 -58.97 29.54 -10.58
N LEU A 7 -57.97 29.48 -9.70
CA LEU A 7 -58.20 29.17 -8.28
C LEU A 7 -56.91 29.57 -7.54
N SER A 8 -56.88 30.78 -6.96
CA SER A 8 -57.41 30.99 -5.61
C SER A 8 -56.72 30.02 -4.65
N SER A 9 -55.62 30.50 -4.07
CA SER A 9 -55.70 31.13 -2.76
C SER A 9 -55.85 30.06 -1.70
N ARG A 10 -54.73 29.77 -1.04
CA ARG A 10 -54.61 29.71 0.42
C ARG A 10 -53.23 29.22 0.78
N SER A 11 -52.57 30.00 1.64
CA SER A 11 -51.79 29.43 2.74
C SER A 11 -50.48 28.76 2.27
N ARG A 12 -49.27 29.26 2.51
CA ARG A 12 -48.77 29.79 3.78
C ARG A 12 -47.43 30.47 3.52
N LEU A 13 -47.43 31.80 3.47
CA LEU A 13 -46.34 32.59 4.05
C LEU A 13 -46.38 32.36 5.57
N LEU A 14 -45.87 31.22 6.04
CA LEU A 14 -45.62 30.91 7.45
C LEU A 14 -44.50 29.84 7.44
N TRP A 15 -43.31 29.96 8.04
CA TRP A 15 -42.77 30.87 9.03
C TRP A 15 -41.26 31.02 8.81
N ILE A 16 -40.84 32.27 8.93
CA ILE A 16 -39.50 32.73 9.28
C ILE A 16 -39.05 32.08 10.59
N SER A 17 -37.76 31.71 10.63
CA SER A 17 -36.88 31.62 11.80
C SER A 17 -37.10 30.48 12.80
N LEU A 18 -36.09 29.61 12.92
CA LEU A 18 -35.57 29.23 14.23
C LEU A 18 -34.07 28.92 14.14
N CYS A 19 -33.27 29.97 14.35
CA CYS A 19 -31.90 29.83 14.85
C CYS A 19 -31.92 29.61 16.38
N VAL A 20 -30.78 29.14 16.91
CA VAL A 20 -30.34 29.10 18.33
C VAL A 20 -30.68 27.77 19.06
N GLY A 21 -29.75 27.05 19.71
CA GLY A 21 -28.35 27.31 20.11
C GLY A 21 -27.57 26.00 20.33
N LEU A 22 -26.25 25.99 20.11
CA LEU A 22 -25.16 26.17 21.08
C LEU A 22 -25.05 25.06 22.14
N ALA A 23 -24.14 24.11 21.91
CA ALA A 23 -23.44 23.37 22.96
C ALA A 23 -21.95 23.37 22.62
N ALA A 24 -21.17 23.97 23.51
CA ALA A 24 -19.72 24.00 23.49
C ALA A 24 -19.16 22.58 23.60
N GLY A 25 -18.32 22.20 22.65
CA GLY A 25 -17.37 21.11 22.78
C GLY A 25 -16.02 21.62 22.27
N CYS A 26 -15.18 22.05 23.19
CA CYS A 26 -13.75 22.21 22.95
C CYS A 26 -13.18 20.79 22.89
N GLY A 27 -12.77 20.34 21.72
CA GLY A 27 -11.93 19.16 21.55
C GLY A 27 -10.64 19.65 20.92
N ASP A 28 -9.68 20.02 21.77
CA ASP A 28 -8.29 20.18 21.41
C ASP A 28 -7.72 18.78 21.16
N ASP A 29 -7.76 18.31 19.92
CA ASP A 29 -7.01 17.12 19.50
C ASP A 29 -5.69 17.60 18.86
N ASP A 30 -4.71 17.87 19.72
CA ASP A 30 -3.29 17.97 19.36
C ASP A 30 -2.79 16.58 18.95
N GLY A 31 -3.14 16.20 17.73
CA GLY A 31 -2.63 15.01 17.05
C GLY A 31 -1.60 15.43 16.02
N THR A 32 -0.47 15.99 16.47
CA THR A 32 0.76 15.91 15.66
C THR A 32 1.06 14.42 15.54
N ASP A 33 0.68 13.81 14.41
CA ASP A 33 1.07 12.44 14.08
C ASP A 33 2.40 12.54 13.33
N PRO A 34 3.57 12.29 13.97
CA PRO A 34 4.86 12.39 13.32
C PRO A 34 5.11 11.04 12.63
N SER A 35 4.33 10.75 11.60
CA SER A 35 4.65 9.66 10.67
C SER A 35 4.02 9.93 9.31
N GLU A 36 4.19 11.16 8.83
CA GLU A 36 4.13 11.41 7.39
C GLU A 36 5.43 10.84 6.80
N GLY A 37 5.41 9.56 6.43
CA GLY A 37 6.49 8.95 5.65
C GLY A 37 6.70 9.80 4.41
N THR A 38 7.82 10.51 4.36
CA THR A 38 8.11 11.56 3.36
C THR A 38 8.21 11.05 1.93
N ASP A 39 8.23 9.73 1.77
CA ASP A 39 8.56 9.06 0.51
C ASP A 39 7.33 8.36 -0.10
N GLY A 40 6.15 8.51 0.52
CA GLY A 40 4.89 7.97 0.04
C GLY A 40 4.00 9.03 -0.63
N PRO A 41 3.06 8.62 -1.50
CA PRO A 41 2.03 9.53 -1.99
C PRO A 41 1.23 10.12 -0.83
N ALA A 42 0.86 11.40 -0.94
CA ALA A 42 0.12 12.12 0.09
C ALA A 42 -1.15 11.35 0.52
N ASN A 43 -1.35 11.20 1.82
CA ASN A 43 -2.56 10.59 2.37
C ASN A 43 -3.76 11.45 1.98
N PRO A 44 -4.74 10.94 1.20
CA PRO A 44 -5.84 11.75 0.71
C PRO A 44 -6.83 12.19 1.79
N GLY A 45 -6.64 11.80 3.06
CA GLY A 45 -7.45 12.24 4.21
C GLY A 45 -8.89 11.73 4.19
N VAL A 46 -9.28 10.99 3.16
CA VAL A 46 -10.57 10.33 3.02
C VAL A 46 -10.38 8.83 3.19
N PRO A 47 -11.20 8.16 4.03
CA PRO A 47 -11.23 6.71 4.05
C PRO A 47 -11.64 6.20 2.67
N VAL A 48 -10.69 5.61 1.94
CA VAL A 48 -10.99 4.88 0.71
C VAL A 48 -11.77 3.63 1.08
N PRO A 49 -13.02 3.43 0.59
CA PRO A 49 -13.77 2.21 0.86
C PRO A 49 -12.97 1.02 0.33
N ARG A 50 -12.57 0.12 1.23
CA ARG A 50 -11.97 -1.15 0.82
C ARG A 50 -13.05 -1.95 0.10
N GLN A 51 -12.80 -2.32 -1.15
CA GLN A 51 -13.59 -3.35 -1.82
C GLN A 51 -13.20 -4.66 -1.15
N ASP A 52 -14.05 -5.20 -0.28
CA ASP A 52 -13.82 -6.51 0.32
C ASP A 52 -14.01 -7.58 -0.77
N GLY A 53 -12.90 -8.04 -1.34
CA GLY A 53 -12.88 -9.14 -2.30
C GLY A 53 -13.13 -10.50 -1.61
N ASP A 54 -13.34 -11.55 -2.40
CA ASP A 54 -13.43 -12.92 -1.87
C ASP A 54 -12.05 -13.37 -1.37
N PRO A 55 -11.86 -13.60 -0.05
CA PRO A 55 -10.57 -13.98 0.52
C PRO A 55 -10.12 -15.38 0.09
N THR A 56 -11.05 -16.27 -0.28
CA THR A 56 -10.71 -17.61 -0.78
C THR A 56 -10.17 -17.52 -2.19
N LEU A 57 -10.85 -16.78 -3.07
CA LEU A 57 -10.39 -16.51 -4.43
C LEU A 57 -9.07 -15.74 -4.43
N GLY A 58 -8.94 -14.70 -3.59
CA GLY A 58 -7.71 -13.92 -3.46
C GLY A 58 -6.52 -14.80 -3.05
N ARG A 59 -6.72 -15.77 -2.15
CA ARG A 59 -5.67 -16.73 -1.76
C ARG A 59 -5.27 -17.67 -2.90
N GLU A 60 -6.22 -18.13 -3.70
CA GLU A 60 -5.94 -18.98 -4.86
C GLU A 60 -5.16 -18.21 -5.92
N VAL A 61 -5.65 -17.03 -6.33
CA VAL A 61 -4.99 -16.16 -7.30
C VAL A 61 -3.58 -15.79 -6.83
N PHE A 62 -3.42 -15.34 -5.59
CA PHE A 62 -2.10 -14.97 -5.06
C PHE A 62 -1.10 -16.12 -5.14
N ARG A 63 -1.50 -17.36 -4.77
CA ARG A 63 -0.58 -18.50 -4.79
C ARG A 63 -0.15 -18.87 -6.20
N PHE A 64 -1.08 -18.86 -7.17
CA PHE A 64 -0.73 -19.13 -8.56
C PHE A 64 0.10 -17.99 -9.16
N GLU A 65 -0.33 -16.74 -9.09
CA GLU A 65 0.39 -15.62 -9.71
C GLU A 65 1.79 -15.41 -9.10
N THR A 66 1.97 -15.66 -7.80
CA THR A 66 3.25 -15.40 -7.11
C THR A 66 4.27 -16.53 -7.29
N PHE A 67 3.84 -17.79 -7.26
CA PHE A 67 4.77 -18.94 -7.15
C PHE A 67 4.65 -19.96 -8.29
N ASN A 68 3.67 -19.86 -9.17
CA ASN A 68 3.44 -20.89 -10.20
C ASN A 68 4.60 -21.03 -11.20
N ASN A 69 5.46 -20.02 -11.32
CA ASN A 69 6.62 -20.04 -12.20
C ASN A 69 7.93 -20.41 -11.47
N GLU A 70 7.91 -20.71 -10.16
CA GLU A 70 9.12 -21.03 -9.40
C GLU A 70 9.89 -22.21 -10.01
N ALA A 71 9.19 -23.32 -10.28
CA ALA A 71 9.79 -24.51 -10.90
C ALA A 71 10.37 -24.22 -12.30
N PHE A 72 9.83 -23.24 -13.02
CA PHE A 72 10.40 -22.85 -14.31
C PHE A 72 11.79 -22.19 -14.14
N PHE A 73 11.95 -21.27 -13.19
CA PHE A 73 13.24 -20.60 -12.98
C PHE A 73 14.26 -21.47 -12.23
N THR A 74 13.80 -22.29 -11.28
CA THR A 74 14.66 -23.13 -10.43
C THR A 74 14.98 -24.48 -11.07
N ASP A 75 13.99 -25.18 -11.64
CA ASP A 75 14.18 -26.55 -12.14
C ASP A 75 14.38 -26.62 -13.65
N ALA A 76 13.61 -25.87 -14.43
CA ALA A 76 13.71 -25.91 -15.89
C ALA A 76 14.91 -25.10 -16.40
N LEU A 77 15.03 -23.84 -15.98
CA LEU A 77 16.15 -22.97 -16.35
C LEU A 77 17.39 -23.18 -15.48
N ARG A 78 17.23 -23.73 -14.26
CA ARG A 78 18.33 -24.01 -13.33
C ARG A 78 19.27 -22.82 -13.10
N LEU A 79 18.70 -21.63 -12.94
CA LEU A 79 19.48 -20.38 -12.90
C LEU A 79 20.57 -20.43 -11.81
N GLY A 80 20.25 -20.93 -10.61
CA GLY A 80 21.24 -21.07 -9.53
C GLY A 80 22.43 -21.93 -9.94
N ALA A 81 22.18 -23.10 -10.55
CA ALA A 81 23.24 -23.97 -11.05
C ALA A 81 24.03 -23.34 -12.20
N GLY A 82 23.38 -22.58 -13.06
CA GLY A 82 24.02 -21.82 -14.14
C GLY A 82 24.99 -20.76 -13.61
N ILE A 83 24.59 -20.02 -12.56
CA ILE A 83 25.45 -19.02 -11.93
C ILE A 83 26.65 -19.68 -11.25
N THR A 84 26.46 -20.80 -10.55
CA THR A 84 27.56 -21.60 -9.99
C THR A 84 28.51 -22.11 -11.08
N ALA A 85 27.97 -22.62 -12.19
CA ALA A 85 28.77 -23.13 -13.31
C ALA A 85 29.55 -22.02 -14.04
N ALA A 86 29.01 -20.80 -14.06
CA ALA A 86 29.69 -19.62 -14.60
C ALA A 86 30.82 -19.12 -13.67
N GLY A 87 30.95 -19.67 -12.46
CA GLY A 87 32.01 -19.29 -11.53
C GLY A 87 31.85 -17.89 -10.93
N VAL A 88 30.61 -17.37 -10.89
CA VAL A 88 30.34 -16.05 -10.31
C VAL A 88 30.59 -16.11 -8.80
N THR A 89 31.43 -15.20 -8.31
CA THR A 89 31.76 -15.11 -6.88
C THR A 89 30.68 -14.34 -6.11
N PRO A 90 30.58 -14.52 -4.77
CA PRO A 90 29.67 -13.73 -3.95
C PRO A 90 29.86 -12.21 -4.10
N LEU A 91 31.10 -11.73 -4.21
CA LEU A 91 31.39 -10.31 -4.44
C LEU A 91 30.86 -9.83 -5.80
N GLN A 92 31.03 -10.63 -6.85
CA GLN A 92 30.48 -10.29 -8.17
C GLN A 92 28.95 -10.27 -8.16
N MET A 93 28.29 -11.15 -7.39
CA MET A 93 26.83 -11.09 -7.22
C MET A 93 26.39 -9.77 -6.57
N LEU A 94 27.11 -9.31 -5.54
CA LEU A 94 26.84 -8.04 -4.86
C LEU A 94 27.03 -6.84 -5.82
N GLU A 95 28.07 -6.85 -6.66
CA GLU A 95 28.30 -5.83 -7.70
C GLU A 95 27.18 -5.80 -8.74
N LEU A 96 26.60 -6.96 -9.07
CA LEU A 96 25.47 -7.08 -10.00
C LEU A 96 24.13 -6.65 -9.36
N GLY A 97 24.13 -6.26 -8.08
CA GLY A 97 22.93 -5.83 -7.35
C GLY A 97 22.02 -6.98 -6.92
N VAL A 98 22.57 -8.20 -6.78
CA VAL A 98 21.82 -9.33 -6.22
C VAL A 98 21.61 -9.12 -4.73
N ASN A 99 20.36 -9.18 -4.28
CA ASN A 99 20.03 -9.07 -2.87
C ASN A 99 20.52 -10.31 -2.09
N VAL A 100 21.16 -10.06 -0.95
CA VAL A 100 21.65 -11.10 -0.04
C VAL A 100 20.94 -10.94 1.30
N ASP A 101 20.36 -12.02 1.81
CA ASP A 101 19.83 -12.08 3.16
C ASP A 101 20.98 -12.27 4.15
N VAL A 102 21.32 -11.20 4.88
CA VAL A 102 22.45 -11.20 5.84
C VAL A 102 22.14 -12.00 7.11
N ASP A 103 20.87 -12.11 7.49
CA ASP A 103 20.46 -12.82 8.72
C ASP A 103 20.49 -14.34 8.52
N ALA A 104 20.35 -14.80 7.27
CA ALA A 104 20.47 -16.20 6.89
C ALA A 104 21.92 -16.68 6.70
N LEU A 105 22.91 -15.77 6.70
CA LEU A 105 24.30 -16.13 6.46
C LEU A 105 24.98 -16.76 7.70
N PRO A 106 25.80 -17.80 7.51
CA PRO A 106 26.74 -18.26 8.54
C PRO A 106 27.66 -17.12 9.02
N ALA A 107 27.94 -17.07 10.32
CA ALA A 107 28.69 -15.97 10.94
C ALA A 107 30.12 -15.81 10.39
N ASP A 108 30.76 -16.91 9.98
CA ASP A 108 32.08 -16.96 9.36
C ASP A 108 32.09 -16.35 7.95
N LEU A 109 31.05 -16.62 7.15
CA LEU A 109 30.87 -16.00 5.84
C LEU A 109 30.58 -14.50 5.95
N LEU A 110 29.75 -14.12 6.92
CA LEU A 110 29.41 -12.71 7.16
C LEU A 110 30.66 -11.90 7.56
N GLN A 111 31.50 -12.43 8.46
CA GLN A 111 32.77 -11.79 8.81
C GLN A 111 33.69 -11.62 7.59
N THR A 112 33.79 -12.66 6.76
CA THR A 112 34.60 -12.62 5.53
C THR A 112 34.10 -11.54 4.57
N LEU A 113 32.79 -11.52 4.28
CA LEU A 113 32.19 -10.51 3.41
C LEU A 113 32.38 -9.09 3.94
N THR A 114 32.25 -8.90 5.26
CA THR A 114 32.45 -7.59 5.88
C THR A 114 33.89 -7.09 5.73
N ALA A 115 34.88 -7.97 5.91
CA ALA A 115 36.29 -7.62 5.74
C ALA A 115 36.62 -7.24 4.30
N GLU A 116 36.09 -7.98 3.32
CA GLU A 116 36.32 -7.72 1.88
C GLU A 116 35.66 -6.41 1.41
N LEU A 117 34.47 -6.05 1.94
CA LEU A 117 33.78 -4.81 1.56
C LEU A 117 34.37 -3.54 2.17
N GLN A 118 35.22 -3.68 3.20
CA GLN A 118 35.89 -2.56 3.87
C GLN A 118 37.32 -2.30 3.37
N ALA A 119 37.83 -3.18 2.50
CA ALA A 119 39.16 -3.09 1.91
C ALA A 119 39.19 -2.16 0.69
#